data_AF-A0A2T6BUN9-F1
#
_entry.id   AF-A0A2T6BUN9-F1
#
_cell.length_a   1.000
_cell.length_b   1.000
_cell.length_c   1.000
_cell.angle_alpha   90.00
_cell.angle_beta   90.00
_cell.angle_gamma   90.00
#
_symmetry.space_group_name_H-M   'P 1'
#
loop_
_entity.id
_entity.type
_entity.pdbx_description
1 polymer ?
#
loop_
_entity_poly.entity_id
_entity_poly.type
_entity_poly.pdbx_seq_one_letter_code
_entity_poly.pdbx_strand_id
1 'polypeptide(L)'
;MAVNIQTIQFAHLLYDTYNKPIKTGKVQIQFYNVNLKSWLSLTDVLIVSNGKLAHSLAIPYRISTTDQTIRVVREMLKSGGTPSFRIINASSSSRLPEVIETNFKAVIKDDITLTIDFDKSWLLDPKKYIAKDDHIVIATQVPMFELTNTIQTIEIEKDKAIAQVSELNATITSLSDERQLLQNQLSNIQNDIETQHQQLADLNTSLQTVSSNLESERTLRETLEADKTNLETQLAAQREEMAAMEAISNDGSNFEVLYNELQIEVADIHNLNTDLQQQIDSITIERDDLQLQISTISLEKENLLAQVSEISTERDNLQQQVADISIQKENLEQQNESFLANISELQTAVQREKELTKATQLELQNTKILIETLEQNNTKLQQQLEEAQDFSITDHPNKLSASKVYSSIVNDVIKADAELANSNYKLSNISVNLKTTVEKGPEGTIFGLLDYESAKDVNSAAISDITLDIVPSQNTVTIEKDEMPNVLGLTETAVRKVLQTYGLRLDAVYHATKDENLVEGQSFKQSPAPGNPVEEGQEVLVIFAKPLN
;
A
#
# COMPACT_ATOMS: atom_id res chain seq x y z
N MET A 1 144.78 -93.95 101.93
CA MET A 1 146.17 -94.42 101.72
C MET A 1 147.03 -93.21 101.40
N ALA A 2 148.30 -93.17 101.81
CA ALA A 2 149.19 -92.06 101.44
C ALA A 2 149.73 -92.27 100.02
N VAL A 3 149.44 -91.35 99.10
CA VAL A 3 149.89 -91.46 97.69
C VAL A 3 151.34 -91.01 97.59
N ASN A 4 152.19 -91.83 96.98
CA ASN A 4 153.62 -91.58 96.88
C ASN A 4 153.98 -90.80 95.60
N ILE A 5 153.45 -89.58 95.46
CA ILE A 5 153.74 -88.71 94.32
C ILE A 5 155.25 -88.41 94.27
N GLN A 6 155.86 -88.75 93.14
CA GLN A 6 157.27 -88.54 92.83
C GLN A 6 157.47 -87.34 91.89
N THR A 7 156.46 -86.98 91.09
CA THR A 7 156.54 -85.92 90.08
C THR A 7 155.25 -85.09 90.03
N ILE A 8 155.37 -83.78 89.87
CA ILE A 8 154.26 -82.89 89.49
C ILE A 8 154.50 -82.39 88.07
N GLN A 9 153.55 -82.60 87.17
CA GLN A 9 153.56 -82.10 85.80
C GLN A 9 152.59 -80.92 85.67
N PHE A 10 153.09 -79.77 85.23
CA PHE A 10 152.30 -78.55 85.03
C PHE A 10 152.09 -78.27 83.55
N ALA A 11 150.83 -78.01 83.16
CA ALA A 11 150.43 -77.66 81.80
C ALA A 11 149.56 -76.40 81.79
N HIS A 12 149.66 -75.60 80.71
CA HIS A 12 148.79 -74.45 80.44
C HIS A 12 148.85 -74.07 78.96
N LEU A 13 147.81 -73.41 78.46
CA LEU A 13 147.74 -72.82 77.12
C LEU A 13 147.36 -71.34 77.21
N LEU A 14 148.32 -70.45 76.90
CA LEU A 14 148.18 -69.00 77.02
C LEU A 14 148.12 -68.32 75.64
N TYR A 15 147.07 -67.53 75.43
CA TYR A 15 146.77 -66.81 74.20
C TYR A 15 146.81 -65.29 74.42
N ASP A 16 146.94 -64.51 73.34
CA ASP A 16 146.77 -63.06 73.37
C ASP A 16 145.30 -62.63 73.30
N THR A 17 145.05 -61.32 73.37
CA THR A 17 143.71 -60.70 73.25
C THR A 17 143.01 -60.97 71.90
N TYR A 18 143.69 -61.59 70.93
CA TYR A 18 143.21 -61.83 69.56
C TYR A 18 143.22 -63.33 69.20
N ASN A 19 143.16 -64.20 70.22
CA ASN A 19 143.12 -65.67 70.09
C ASN A 19 144.36 -66.30 69.44
N LYS A 20 145.53 -65.66 69.53
CA LYS A 20 146.79 -66.21 68.98
C LYS A 20 147.66 -66.73 70.13
N PRO A 21 148.26 -67.94 70.02
CA PRO A 21 149.15 -68.46 71.05
C PRO A 21 150.31 -67.50 71.31
N ILE A 22 150.66 -67.23 72.58
CA ILE A 22 151.73 -66.27 72.86
C ILE A 22 153.08 -66.81 72.36
N LYS A 23 153.80 -66.02 71.55
CA LYS A 23 155.04 -66.50 70.88
C LYS A 23 156.09 -66.99 71.89
N THR A 24 156.33 -66.18 72.92
CA THR A 24 157.14 -66.50 74.09
C THR A 24 156.62 -65.73 75.30
N GLY A 25 156.69 -66.32 76.48
CA GLY A 25 156.37 -65.66 77.75
C GLY A 25 157.15 -66.30 78.89
N LYS A 26 157.53 -65.51 79.90
CA LYS A 26 158.17 -66.03 81.11
C LYS A 26 157.15 -66.10 82.24
N VAL A 27 156.98 -67.28 82.83
CA VAL A 27 156.03 -67.51 83.92
C VAL A 27 156.70 -68.21 85.09
N GLN A 28 156.12 -68.09 86.28
CA GLN A 28 156.57 -68.82 87.46
C GLN A 28 155.37 -69.46 88.13
N ILE A 29 155.55 -70.68 88.64
CA ILE A 29 154.49 -71.38 89.38
C ILE A 29 154.71 -71.12 90.86
N GLN A 30 153.67 -70.66 91.54
CA GLN A 30 153.64 -70.47 92.98
C GLN A 30 152.65 -71.44 93.62
N PHE A 31 152.90 -71.80 94.88
CA PHE A 31 151.94 -72.53 95.72
C PHE A 31 151.56 -71.70 96.94
N TYR A 32 150.34 -71.88 97.45
CA TYR A 32 149.89 -71.18 98.65
C TYR A 32 150.30 -71.95 99.92
N ASN A 33 151.17 -71.34 100.73
CA ASN A 33 151.59 -71.90 102.01
C ASN A 33 150.60 -71.48 103.12
N VAL A 34 149.66 -72.37 103.44
CA VAL A 34 148.60 -72.14 104.45
C VAL A 34 149.14 -71.74 105.84
N ASN A 35 150.35 -72.16 106.21
CA ASN A 35 150.94 -71.85 107.51
C ASN A 35 151.51 -70.43 107.57
N LEU A 36 152.04 -69.93 106.45
CA LEU A 36 152.56 -68.57 106.31
C LEU A 36 151.53 -67.58 105.77
N LYS A 37 150.37 -68.08 105.32
CA LYS A 37 149.29 -67.34 104.64
C LYS A 37 149.81 -66.53 103.43
N SER A 38 150.76 -67.11 102.69
CA SER A 38 151.46 -66.44 101.60
C SER A 38 151.71 -67.37 100.41
N TRP A 39 151.81 -66.77 99.22
CA TRP A 39 152.22 -67.46 98.00
C TRP A 39 153.75 -67.53 97.94
N LEU A 40 154.28 -68.73 97.76
CA LEU A 40 155.72 -68.99 97.59
C LEU A 40 155.99 -69.54 96.20
N SER A 41 157.04 -69.07 95.54
CA SER A 41 157.48 -69.62 94.26
C SER A 41 157.99 -71.05 94.43
N LEU A 42 157.43 -71.96 93.63
CA LEU A 42 157.70 -73.40 93.64
C LEU A 42 158.66 -73.82 92.52
N THR A 43 158.71 -73.04 91.44
CA THR A 43 159.63 -73.24 90.32
C THR A 43 160.53 -72.02 90.14
N ASP A 44 161.64 -72.19 89.43
CA ASP A 44 162.30 -71.08 88.75
C ASP A 44 161.42 -70.51 87.62
N VAL A 45 161.97 -69.54 86.88
CA VAL A 45 161.31 -68.93 85.72
C VAL A 45 161.21 -69.94 84.57
N LEU A 46 159.99 -70.30 84.22
CA LEU A 46 159.62 -71.18 83.12
C LEU A 46 159.35 -70.36 81.85
N ILE A 47 159.53 -70.99 80.69
CA ILE A 47 159.22 -70.39 79.39
C ILE A 47 157.97 -71.05 78.80
N VAL A 48 156.94 -70.25 78.56
CA VAL A 48 155.82 -70.57 77.68
C VAL A 48 156.28 -70.35 76.24
N SER A 49 156.08 -71.33 75.37
CA SER A 49 156.51 -71.25 73.96
C SER A 49 155.37 -71.64 73.04
N ASN A 50 155.09 -70.81 72.02
CA ASN A 50 153.93 -70.96 71.14
C ASN A 50 152.62 -71.23 71.92
N GLY A 51 152.38 -70.44 72.96
CA GLY A 51 151.29 -70.52 73.92
C GLY A 51 151.37 -71.67 74.92
N LYS A 52 152.20 -72.69 74.73
CA LYS A 52 152.23 -73.88 75.59
C LYS A 52 153.23 -73.77 76.73
N LEU A 53 152.74 -73.99 77.96
CA LEU A 53 153.54 -74.37 79.11
C LEU A 53 153.53 -75.89 79.25
N ALA A 54 154.70 -76.49 79.47
CA ALA A 54 154.85 -77.87 79.92
C ALA A 54 156.10 -77.96 80.79
N HIS A 55 155.93 -78.28 82.07
CA HIS A 55 157.03 -78.39 83.04
C HIS A 55 156.82 -79.60 83.95
N SER A 56 157.91 -80.19 84.43
CA SER A 56 157.89 -81.40 85.27
C SER A 56 158.84 -81.22 86.45
N LEU A 57 158.29 -81.23 87.65
CA LEU A 57 158.98 -80.98 88.92
C LEU A 57 159.06 -82.28 89.73
N ALA A 58 160.26 -82.79 89.96
CA ALA A 58 160.48 -83.99 90.77
C ALA A 58 160.41 -83.66 92.27
N ILE A 59 159.79 -84.55 93.06
CA ILE A 59 159.66 -84.42 94.52
C ILE A 59 160.75 -85.29 95.18
N PRO A 60 161.87 -84.71 95.68
CA PRO A 60 163.10 -85.46 96.00
C PRO A 60 162.91 -86.41 97.18
N TYR A 61 163.32 -87.68 97.05
CA TYR A 61 163.05 -88.73 98.06
C TYR A 61 163.54 -88.35 99.47
N ARG A 62 164.79 -87.92 99.61
CA ARG A 62 165.31 -87.28 100.84
C ARG A 62 165.13 -85.76 100.73
N ILE A 63 164.61 -85.13 101.77
CA ILE A 63 164.28 -83.70 101.78
C ILE A 63 165.49 -82.90 102.29
N SER A 64 165.87 -81.83 101.59
CA SER A 64 166.90 -80.90 102.06
C SER A 64 166.42 -80.09 103.27
N THR A 65 167.34 -79.70 104.15
CA THR A 65 167.05 -78.73 105.22
C THR A 65 166.89 -77.30 104.69
N THR A 66 167.38 -77.01 103.48
CA THR A 66 167.36 -75.67 102.86
C THR A 66 166.08 -75.37 102.08
N ASP A 67 165.60 -76.30 101.23
CA ASP A 67 164.34 -76.12 100.49
C ASP A 67 163.14 -76.52 101.36
N GLN A 68 162.54 -75.52 101.99
CA GLN A 68 161.33 -75.68 102.79
C GLN A 68 160.05 -75.62 101.94
N THR A 69 160.12 -75.13 100.69
CA THR A 69 158.98 -74.98 99.78
C THR A 69 158.53 -76.35 99.28
N ILE A 70 159.43 -77.14 98.67
CA ILE A 70 159.07 -78.47 98.15
C ILE A 70 158.66 -79.43 99.29
N ARG A 71 159.19 -79.21 100.51
CA ARG A 71 158.80 -79.95 101.72
C ARG A 71 157.32 -79.76 102.05
N VAL A 72 156.83 -78.52 102.10
CA VAL A 72 155.43 -78.25 102.45
C VAL A 72 154.48 -78.81 101.38
N VAL A 73 154.81 -78.64 100.10
CA VAL A 73 154.06 -79.22 98.97
C VAL A 73 153.99 -80.75 99.10
N ARG A 74 155.10 -81.43 99.40
CA ARG A 74 155.14 -82.88 99.61
C ARG A 74 154.25 -83.35 100.76
N GLU A 75 154.39 -82.78 101.96
CA GLU A 75 153.68 -83.31 103.13
C GLU A 75 152.16 -83.04 103.03
N MET A 76 151.75 -81.99 102.31
CA MET A 76 150.36 -81.77 101.92
C MET A 76 149.86 -82.87 100.97
N LEU A 77 150.63 -83.24 99.94
CA LEU A 77 150.27 -84.32 99.01
C LEU A 77 150.19 -85.70 99.70
N LYS A 78 151.16 -86.03 100.57
CA LYS A 78 151.15 -87.28 101.37
C LYS A 78 149.94 -87.41 102.28
N SER A 79 149.44 -86.31 102.83
CA SER A 79 148.25 -86.27 103.68
C SER A 79 146.94 -86.25 102.87
N GLY A 80 147.01 -86.33 101.54
CA GLY A 80 145.85 -86.35 100.63
C GLY A 80 145.32 -84.96 100.26
N GLY A 81 145.96 -83.88 100.71
CA GLY A 81 145.62 -82.52 100.32
C GLY A 81 146.24 -82.17 98.96
N THR A 82 145.46 -81.52 98.09
CA THR A 82 146.00 -80.92 96.85
C THR A 82 146.41 -79.47 97.16
N PRO A 83 147.69 -79.07 97.00
CA PRO A 83 148.10 -77.69 97.18
C PRO A 83 147.46 -76.76 96.14
N SER A 84 147.08 -75.55 96.55
CA SER A 84 146.65 -74.51 95.62
C SER A 84 147.86 -73.96 94.88
N PHE A 85 147.90 -74.10 93.55
CA PHE A 85 148.92 -73.54 92.67
C PHE A 85 148.38 -72.34 91.89
N ARG A 86 149.27 -71.44 91.45
CA ARG A 86 148.96 -70.39 90.47
C ARG A 86 150.13 -70.13 89.52
N ILE A 87 149.82 -69.68 88.31
CA ILE A 87 150.79 -69.15 87.35
C ILE A 87 150.85 -67.63 87.48
N ILE A 88 152.06 -67.07 87.61
CA ILE A 88 152.31 -65.62 87.54
C ILE A 88 153.20 -65.26 86.35
N ASN A 89 153.11 -64.02 85.85
CA ASN A 89 154.07 -63.45 84.91
C ASN A 89 155.41 -63.18 85.61
N ALA A 90 156.45 -63.90 85.22
CA ALA A 90 157.79 -63.78 85.79
C ALA A 90 158.63 -62.63 85.18
N SER A 91 158.07 -61.88 84.22
CA SER A 91 158.66 -60.64 83.70
C SER A 91 158.06 -59.38 84.33
N SER A 92 157.12 -59.52 85.27
CA SER A 92 156.45 -58.36 85.88
C SER A 92 157.42 -57.51 86.70
N SER A 93 157.38 -56.19 86.46
CA SER A 93 158.01 -55.17 87.32
C SER A 93 157.00 -54.51 88.26
N SER A 94 155.82 -55.10 88.44
CA SER A 94 154.76 -54.58 89.32
C SER A 94 155.11 -54.79 90.79
N ARG A 95 154.56 -53.93 91.66
CA ARG A 95 154.61 -54.11 93.12
C ARG A 95 153.73 -55.28 93.60
N LEU A 96 152.72 -55.66 92.82
CA LEU A 96 151.83 -56.79 93.07
C LEU A 96 152.01 -57.86 91.98
N PRO A 97 152.04 -59.16 92.33
CA PRO A 97 152.22 -60.24 91.36
C PRO A 97 151.11 -60.24 90.32
N GLU A 98 151.51 -60.23 89.04
CA GLU A 98 150.61 -60.43 87.90
C GLU A 98 150.26 -61.91 87.76
N VAL A 99 149.03 -62.27 88.14
CA VAL A 99 148.48 -63.63 88.08
C VAL A 99 147.86 -63.86 86.72
N ILE A 100 148.27 -64.96 86.08
CA ILE A 100 147.73 -65.45 84.81
C ILE A 100 146.57 -66.40 85.10
N GLU A 101 146.78 -67.39 85.97
CA GLU A 101 145.76 -68.41 86.27
C GLU A 101 145.91 -68.98 87.69
N THR A 102 144.78 -69.26 88.34
CA THR A 102 144.69 -69.92 89.66
C THR A 102 143.90 -71.22 89.63
N ASN A 103 143.06 -71.41 88.60
CA ASN A 103 142.19 -72.57 88.47
C ASN A 103 142.90 -73.67 87.68
N PHE A 104 142.89 -74.90 88.21
CA PHE A 104 143.54 -76.05 87.57
C PHE A 104 142.77 -77.34 87.80
N LYS A 105 142.95 -78.28 86.88
CA LYS A 105 142.48 -79.67 86.98
C LYS A 105 143.64 -80.52 87.50
N ALA A 106 143.45 -81.11 88.69
CA ALA A 106 144.41 -82.01 89.30
C ALA A 106 144.05 -83.47 89.00
N VAL A 107 144.97 -84.23 88.38
CA VAL A 107 144.77 -85.64 88.02
C VAL A 107 146.02 -86.45 88.36
N ILE A 108 145.89 -87.44 89.22
CA ILE A 108 146.98 -88.40 89.51
C ILE A 108 146.99 -89.47 88.42
N LYS A 109 148.19 -89.81 87.94
CA LYS A 109 148.48 -90.86 86.97
C LYS A 109 149.55 -91.79 87.52
N ASP A 110 149.37 -93.09 87.24
CA ASP A 110 150.34 -94.15 87.54
C ASP A 110 150.78 -94.20 89.02
N ASP A 111 149.92 -93.72 89.92
CA ASP A 111 150.13 -93.49 91.38
C ASP A 111 151.35 -92.65 91.80
N ILE A 112 152.16 -92.18 90.85
CA ILE A 112 153.43 -91.45 91.10
C ILE A 112 153.47 -90.05 90.48
N THR A 113 152.57 -89.72 89.54
CA THR A 113 152.60 -88.43 88.81
C THR A 113 151.33 -87.63 89.03
N LEU A 114 151.44 -86.43 89.58
CA LEU A 114 150.34 -85.47 89.68
C LEU A 114 150.36 -84.52 88.47
N THR A 115 149.38 -84.63 87.58
CA THR A 115 149.14 -83.62 86.52
C THR A 115 148.34 -82.45 87.11
N ILE A 116 148.81 -81.23 86.88
CA ILE A 116 148.15 -79.95 87.18
C ILE A 116 147.99 -79.21 85.86
N ASP A 117 146.79 -79.24 85.30
CA ASP A 117 146.46 -78.57 84.04
C ASP A 117 145.66 -77.29 84.31
N PHE A 118 146.27 -76.14 84.04
CA PHE A 118 145.67 -74.81 84.14
C PHE A 118 144.80 -74.46 82.90
N ASP A 119 144.54 -75.41 82.00
CA ASP A 119 143.68 -75.26 80.82
C ASP A 119 144.09 -74.08 79.91
N LYS A 120 143.14 -73.44 79.22
CA LYS A 120 143.33 -72.28 78.36
C LYS A 120 143.01 -70.96 79.07
N SER A 121 143.87 -69.97 78.88
CA SER A 121 143.54 -68.57 79.18
C SER A 121 143.96 -67.61 78.05
N TRP A 122 143.28 -66.47 77.97
CA TRP A 122 143.60 -65.35 77.10
C TRP A 122 144.06 -64.16 77.94
N LEU A 123 145.18 -63.54 77.57
CA LEU A 123 145.61 -62.27 78.15
C LEU A 123 144.54 -61.20 77.94
N LEU A 124 144.37 -60.35 78.94
CA LEU A 124 143.52 -59.16 78.88
C LEU A 124 144.26 -57.99 78.20
N ASP A 125 143.53 -56.97 77.76
CA ASP A 125 144.13 -55.65 77.47
C ASP A 125 144.71 -55.09 78.79
N PRO A 126 145.93 -54.50 78.81
CA PRO A 126 146.49 -53.86 80.01
C PRO A 126 145.58 -52.82 80.68
N LYS A 127 144.67 -52.17 79.94
CA LYS A 127 143.64 -51.25 80.45
C LYS A 127 142.44 -51.95 81.09
N LYS A 128 142.39 -53.27 81.05
CA LYS A 128 141.34 -54.16 81.55
C LYS A 128 141.84 -55.16 82.60
N TYR A 129 143.12 -55.08 82.99
CA TYR A 129 143.68 -55.86 84.10
C TYR A 129 142.90 -55.63 85.40
N ILE A 130 142.61 -56.69 86.14
CA ILE A 130 141.78 -56.63 87.35
C ILE A 130 142.70 -56.61 88.57
N ALA A 131 142.90 -55.42 89.14
CA ALA A 131 143.61 -55.28 90.41
C ALA A 131 142.81 -55.88 91.57
N LYS A 132 143.53 -56.56 92.48
CA LYS A 132 143.11 -57.00 93.81
C LYS A 132 144.13 -56.47 94.83
N ASP A 133 143.81 -56.55 96.11
CA ASP A 133 144.66 -55.99 97.17
C ASP A 133 146.04 -56.69 97.28
N ASP A 134 146.14 -57.96 96.85
CA ASP A 134 147.34 -58.80 96.92
C ASP A 134 147.93 -59.21 95.56
N HIS A 135 147.22 -59.01 94.45
CA HIS A 135 147.66 -59.41 93.10
C HIS A 135 146.93 -58.65 91.97
N ILE A 136 147.39 -58.80 90.73
CA ILE A 136 146.72 -58.27 89.54
C ILE A 136 146.38 -59.44 88.62
N VAL A 137 145.12 -59.63 88.24
CA VAL A 137 144.74 -60.66 87.26
C VAL A 137 144.89 -60.09 85.85
N ILE A 138 145.73 -60.74 85.03
CA ILE A 138 146.11 -60.29 83.68
C ILE A 138 145.61 -61.19 82.54
N ALA A 139 144.95 -62.31 82.86
CA ALA A 139 144.35 -63.22 81.88
C ALA A 139 142.96 -63.70 82.35
N THR A 140 142.24 -64.40 81.47
CA THR A 140 140.89 -64.90 81.71
C THR A 140 140.64 -66.20 80.95
N GLN A 141 139.78 -67.08 81.48
CA GLN A 141 139.30 -68.28 80.78
C GLN A 141 138.15 -67.99 79.79
N VAL A 142 137.76 -66.72 79.62
CA VAL A 142 136.68 -66.30 78.72
C VAL A 142 137.25 -65.56 77.50
N PRO A 143 136.93 -65.96 76.25
CA PRO A 143 137.42 -65.33 75.03
C PRO A 143 136.78 -63.95 74.79
N MET A 144 137.32 -62.91 75.43
CA MET A 144 136.78 -61.53 75.39
C MET A 144 136.66 -60.93 73.98
N PHE A 145 137.41 -61.41 73.00
CA PHE A 145 137.32 -60.97 71.61
C PHE A 145 136.01 -61.41 70.93
N GLU A 146 135.46 -62.58 71.28
CA GLU A 146 134.19 -63.07 70.72
C GLU A 146 133.02 -62.20 71.22
N LEU A 147 133.03 -61.87 72.51
CA LEU A 147 132.08 -60.92 73.12
C LEU A 147 132.18 -59.54 72.48
N THR A 148 133.39 -59.04 72.23
CA THR A 148 133.63 -57.72 71.60
C THR A 148 133.10 -57.68 70.16
N ASN A 149 133.39 -58.70 69.35
CA ASN A 149 132.88 -58.79 67.98
C ASN A 149 131.34 -58.93 67.95
N THR A 150 130.77 -59.65 68.92
CA THR A 150 129.31 -59.82 69.05
C THR A 150 128.64 -58.48 69.37
N ILE A 151 129.20 -57.71 70.30
CA ILE A 151 128.71 -56.36 70.63
C ILE A 151 128.75 -55.45 69.40
N GLN A 152 129.88 -55.38 68.68
CA GLN A 152 130.00 -54.56 67.46
C GLN A 152 128.98 -54.96 66.38
N THR A 153 128.71 -56.25 66.22
CA THR A 153 127.69 -56.75 65.27
C THR A 153 126.30 -56.25 65.68
N ILE A 154 125.93 -56.39 66.96
CA ILE A 154 124.65 -55.91 67.50
C ILE A 154 124.53 -54.39 67.40
N GLU A 155 125.61 -53.64 67.60
CA GLU A 155 125.63 -52.18 67.46
C GLU A 155 125.30 -51.74 66.02
N ILE A 156 125.89 -52.40 65.01
CA ILE A 156 125.62 -52.17 63.58
C ILE A 156 124.17 -52.55 63.22
N GLU A 157 123.68 -53.69 63.70
CA GLU A 157 122.28 -54.11 63.47
C GLU A 157 121.28 -53.14 64.11
N LYS A 158 121.58 -52.66 65.32
CA LYS A 158 120.80 -51.64 66.04
C LYS A 158 120.75 -50.31 65.26
N ASP A 159 121.88 -49.83 64.76
CA ASP A 159 121.92 -48.58 63.97
C ASP A 159 121.18 -48.71 62.63
N LYS A 160 121.28 -49.88 61.98
CA LYS A 160 120.48 -50.20 60.79
C LYS A 160 118.98 -50.23 61.08
N ALA A 161 118.56 -50.83 62.20
CA ALA A 161 117.16 -50.85 62.61
C ALA A 161 116.62 -49.45 62.93
N ILE A 162 117.43 -48.59 63.58
CA ILE A 162 117.08 -47.18 63.82
C ILE A 162 116.85 -46.42 62.50
N ALA A 163 117.73 -46.62 61.50
CA ALA A 163 117.55 -46.01 60.19
C ALA A 163 116.24 -46.47 59.50
N GLN A 164 115.95 -47.77 59.53
CA GLN A 164 114.70 -48.33 58.98
C GLN A 164 113.45 -47.79 59.68
N VAL A 165 113.48 -47.64 61.02
CA VAL A 165 112.37 -47.02 61.77
C VAL A 165 112.19 -45.55 61.40
N SER A 166 113.27 -44.80 61.13
CA SER A 166 113.19 -43.41 60.68
C SER A 166 112.56 -43.29 59.28
N GLU A 167 112.91 -44.18 58.36
CA GLU A 167 112.36 -44.25 56.99
C GLU A 167 110.87 -44.66 56.99
N LEU A 168 110.51 -45.65 57.81
CA LEU A 168 109.12 -46.05 58.02
C LEU A 168 108.29 -44.93 58.63
N ASN A 169 108.82 -44.18 59.62
CA ASN A 169 108.12 -43.04 60.21
C ASN A 169 107.86 -41.92 59.18
N ALA A 170 108.85 -41.58 58.35
CA ALA A 170 108.67 -40.60 57.27
C ALA A 170 107.60 -41.06 56.25
N THR A 171 107.58 -42.36 55.93
CA THR A 171 106.56 -42.97 55.07
C THR A 171 105.15 -42.89 55.70
N ILE A 172 105.03 -43.17 57.00
CA ILE A 172 103.77 -43.08 57.76
C ILE A 172 103.24 -41.63 57.79
N THR A 173 104.11 -40.63 57.96
CA THR A 173 103.71 -39.22 57.88
C THR A 173 103.15 -38.89 56.49
N SER A 174 103.90 -39.20 55.42
CA SER A 174 103.48 -38.93 54.04
C SER A 174 102.14 -39.59 53.69
N LEU A 175 101.90 -40.84 54.13
CA LEU A 175 100.64 -41.54 53.91
C LEU A 175 99.49 -40.98 54.78
N SER A 176 99.79 -40.42 55.96
CA SER A 176 98.77 -39.74 56.77
C SER A 176 98.34 -38.42 56.15
N ASP A 177 99.29 -37.66 55.59
CA ASP A 177 99.04 -36.38 54.92
C ASP A 177 98.25 -36.60 53.62
N GLU A 178 98.63 -37.60 52.81
CA GLU A 178 97.88 -38.03 51.62
C GLU A 178 96.45 -38.47 51.97
N ARG A 179 96.28 -39.27 53.02
CA ARG A 179 94.95 -39.67 53.53
C ARG A 179 94.12 -38.45 53.96
N GLN A 180 94.72 -37.46 54.61
CA GLN A 180 94.01 -36.24 55.01
C GLN A 180 93.58 -35.41 53.79
N LEU A 181 94.43 -35.32 52.75
CA LEU A 181 94.07 -34.69 51.48
C LEU A 181 92.90 -35.42 50.79
N LEU A 182 92.96 -36.76 50.71
CA LEU A 182 91.90 -37.59 50.15
C LEU A 182 90.57 -37.46 50.95
N GLN A 183 90.63 -37.36 52.28
CA GLN A 183 89.46 -37.12 53.12
C GLN A 183 88.82 -35.75 52.84
N ASN A 184 89.63 -34.69 52.69
CA ASN A 184 89.12 -33.36 52.32
C ASN A 184 88.50 -33.37 50.91
N GLN A 185 89.14 -34.02 49.94
CA GLN A 185 88.61 -34.17 48.58
C GLN A 185 87.28 -34.95 48.57
N LEU A 186 87.19 -36.03 49.34
CA LEU A 186 85.96 -36.81 49.47
C LEU A 186 84.82 -36.01 50.12
N SER A 187 85.11 -35.20 51.14
CA SER A 187 84.11 -34.30 51.74
C SER A 187 83.64 -33.22 50.77
N ASN A 188 84.52 -32.65 49.95
CA ASN A 188 84.11 -31.68 48.93
C ASN A 188 83.20 -32.33 47.87
N ILE A 189 83.59 -33.52 47.37
CA ILE A 189 82.79 -34.29 46.40
C ILE A 189 81.41 -34.68 46.98
N GLN A 190 81.33 -34.97 48.28
CA GLN A 190 80.03 -35.22 48.94
C GLN A 190 79.14 -33.97 48.95
N ASN A 191 79.68 -32.79 49.27
CA ASN A 191 78.95 -31.53 49.24
C ASN A 191 78.52 -31.15 47.81
N ASP A 192 79.37 -31.41 46.81
CA ASP A 192 79.05 -31.18 45.39
C ASP A 192 77.92 -32.12 44.93
N ILE A 193 77.94 -33.39 45.34
CA ILE A 193 76.87 -34.37 45.05
C ILE A 193 75.56 -33.95 45.72
N GLU A 194 75.57 -33.53 46.98
CA GLU A 194 74.37 -33.07 47.69
C GLU A 194 73.78 -31.81 47.01
N THR A 195 74.64 -30.89 46.58
CA THR A 195 74.25 -29.70 45.79
C THR A 195 73.63 -30.08 44.44
N GLN A 196 74.22 -31.04 43.71
CA GLN A 196 73.67 -31.54 42.45
C GLN A 196 72.34 -32.28 42.65
N HIS A 197 72.18 -33.04 43.73
CA HIS A 197 70.92 -33.70 44.08
C HIS A 197 69.80 -32.68 44.34
N GLN A 198 70.08 -31.57 45.04
CA GLN A 198 69.10 -30.50 45.23
C GLN A 198 68.72 -29.84 43.89
N GLN A 199 69.72 -29.49 43.05
CA GLN A 199 69.47 -28.93 41.72
C GLN A 199 68.62 -29.87 40.83
N LEU A 200 68.82 -31.18 40.93
CA LEU A 200 68.04 -32.17 40.19
C LEU A 200 66.60 -32.27 40.73
N ALA A 201 66.39 -32.17 42.04
CA ALA A 201 65.07 -32.10 42.65
C ALA A 201 64.30 -30.82 42.25
N ASP A 202 64.97 -29.67 42.24
CA ASP A 202 64.41 -28.37 41.81
C ASP A 202 64.04 -28.40 40.32
N LEU A 203 64.91 -28.97 39.48
CA LEU A 203 64.67 -29.16 38.05
C LEU A 203 63.52 -30.13 37.78
N ASN A 204 63.40 -31.23 38.54
CA ASN A 204 62.30 -32.18 38.42
C ASN A 204 60.96 -31.56 38.85
N THR A 205 60.96 -30.74 39.91
CA THR A 205 59.78 -29.96 40.35
C THR A 205 59.36 -28.95 39.27
N SER A 206 60.33 -28.30 38.63
CA SER A 206 60.11 -27.39 37.50
C SER A 206 59.53 -28.12 36.29
N LEU A 207 60.05 -29.31 35.97
CA LEU A 207 59.57 -30.17 34.87
C LEU A 207 58.13 -30.65 35.10
N GLN A 208 57.78 -31.04 36.33
CA GLN A 208 56.40 -31.39 36.71
C GLN A 208 55.45 -30.19 36.54
N THR A 209 55.89 -29.00 36.97
CA THR A 209 55.12 -27.76 36.81
C THR A 209 54.87 -27.42 35.34
N VAL A 210 55.92 -27.46 34.50
CA VAL A 210 55.80 -27.24 33.05
C VAL A 210 54.92 -28.29 32.38
N SER A 211 54.97 -29.55 32.83
CA SER A 211 54.10 -30.62 32.31
C SER A 211 52.63 -30.40 32.67
N SER A 212 52.33 -29.96 33.90
CA SER A 212 50.96 -29.60 34.31
C SER A 212 50.42 -28.39 33.55
N ASN A 213 51.28 -27.39 33.27
CA ASN A 213 50.91 -26.24 32.47
C ASN A 213 50.66 -26.63 31.01
N LEU A 214 51.48 -27.50 30.42
CA LEU A 214 51.29 -28.02 29.07
C LEU A 214 49.97 -28.79 28.90
N GLU A 215 49.56 -29.57 29.90
CA GLU A 215 48.27 -30.27 29.87
C GLU A 215 47.07 -29.31 30.05
N SER A 216 47.27 -28.23 30.82
CA SER A 216 46.29 -27.15 30.96
C SER A 216 46.10 -26.40 29.63
N GLU A 217 47.20 -26.09 28.93
CA GLU A 217 47.17 -25.49 27.58
C GLU A 217 46.56 -26.43 26.52
N ARG A 218 46.76 -27.75 26.64
CA ARG A 218 46.10 -28.74 25.76
C ARG A 218 44.59 -28.74 25.94
N THR A 219 44.09 -28.83 27.17
CA THR A 219 42.65 -28.83 27.45
C THR A 219 41.99 -27.48 27.12
N LEU A 220 42.68 -26.36 27.33
CA LEU A 220 42.27 -25.05 26.82
C LEU A 220 42.18 -25.05 25.28
N ARG A 221 43.18 -25.60 24.58
CA ARG A 221 43.16 -25.70 23.12
C ARG A 221 42.04 -26.61 22.59
N GLU A 222 41.77 -27.73 23.25
CA GLU A 222 40.64 -28.61 22.91
C GLU A 222 39.30 -27.89 23.07
N THR A 223 39.16 -27.07 24.12
CA THR A 223 37.99 -26.21 24.34
C THR A 223 37.87 -25.16 23.23
N LEU A 224 38.96 -24.48 22.88
CA LEU A 224 38.99 -23.47 21.81
C LEU A 224 38.72 -24.06 20.42
N GLU A 225 39.17 -25.29 20.13
CA GLU A 225 38.87 -25.96 18.86
C GLU A 225 37.40 -26.42 18.81
N ALA A 226 36.81 -26.82 19.95
CA ALA A 226 35.38 -27.09 20.06
C ALA A 226 34.52 -25.81 19.91
N ASP A 227 34.90 -24.72 20.57
CA ASP A 227 34.25 -23.41 20.42
C ASP A 227 34.38 -22.87 18.99
N LYS A 228 35.55 -23.04 18.36
CA LYS A 228 35.75 -22.73 16.93
C LYS A 228 34.83 -23.60 16.06
N THR A 229 34.75 -24.91 16.29
CA THR A 229 33.87 -25.81 15.52
C THR A 229 32.39 -25.42 15.70
N ASN A 230 32.00 -25.00 16.90
CA ASN A 230 30.67 -24.49 17.22
C ASN A 230 30.40 -23.16 16.48
N LEU A 231 31.35 -22.22 16.49
CA LEU A 231 31.26 -20.97 15.73
C LEU A 231 31.27 -21.19 14.21
N GLU A 232 32.05 -22.13 13.68
CA GLU A 232 32.02 -22.53 12.26
C GLU A 232 30.67 -23.16 11.89
N THR A 233 30.06 -23.93 12.81
CA THR A 233 28.71 -24.49 12.64
C THR A 233 27.64 -23.40 12.70
N GLN A 234 27.74 -22.44 13.63
CA GLN A 234 26.84 -21.28 13.71
C GLN A 234 26.99 -20.36 12.50
N LEU A 235 28.21 -20.14 12.00
CA LEU A 235 28.47 -19.37 10.79
C LEU A 235 27.99 -20.11 9.53
N ALA A 236 28.06 -21.44 9.50
CA ALA A 236 27.46 -22.26 8.44
C ALA A 236 25.93 -22.17 8.49
N ALA A 237 25.31 -22.31 9.66
CA ALA A 237 23.87 -22.15 9.84
C ALA A 237 23.40 -20.74 9.50
N GLN A 238 24.11 -19.68 9.91
CA GLN A 238 23.84 -18.30 9.48
C GLN A 238 24.09 -18.09 7.99
N ARG A 239 25.02 -18.83 7.36
CA ARG A 239 25.19 -18.82 5.89
C ARG A 239 24.08 -19.58 5.18
N GLU A 240 23.51 -20.63 5.75
CA GLU A 240 22.33 -21.30 5.22
C GLU A 240 21.06 -20.47 5.43
N GLU A 241 20.92 -19.77 6.56
CA GLU A 241 19.84 -18.82 6.83
C GLU A 241 19.96 -17.58 5.92
N MET A 242 21.15 -17.01 5.79
CA MET A 242 21.46 -15.96 4.81
C MET A 242 21.25 -16.46 3.38
N ALA A 243 21.65 -17.69 3.03
CA ALA A 243 21.45 -18.24 1.69
C ALA A 243 20.00 -18.67 1.44
N ALA A 244 19.18 -18.90 2.47
CA ALA A 244 17.74 -19.14 2.36
C ALA A 244 16.97 -17.81 2.23
N MET A 245 17.37 -16.78 2.97
CA MET A 245 16.86 -15.40 2.83
C MET A 245 17.33 -14.78 1.50
N GLU A 246 18.56 -15.04 1.09
CA GLU A 246 19.09 -14.70 -0.22
C GLU A 246 18.48 -15.59 -1.30
N ALA A 247 18.13 -16.86 -1.07
CA ALA A 247 17.32 -17.65 -2.01
C ALA A 247 15.85 -17.24 -2.03
N ILE A 248 15.32 -16.57 -1.00
CA ILE A 248 14.05 -15.84 -1.14
C ILE A 248 14.25 -14.62 -2.06
N SER A 249 15.44 -14.00 -2.07
CA SER A 249 15.79 -12.86 -2.95
C SER A 249 16.36 -13.23 -4.34
N ASN A 250 16.88 -14.45 -4.52
CA ASN A 250 17.60 -14.96 -5.70
C ASN A 250 17.01 -16.29 -6.23
N ASP A 251 15.91 -16.77 -5.65
CA ASP A 251 14.81 -17.22 -6.49
C ASP A 251 14.38 -16.02 -7.33
N GLY A 252 15.11 -15.74 -8.41
CA GLY A 252 14.74 -14.71 -9.39
C GLY A 252 13.37 -15.03 -10.01
N SER A 253 12.98 -16.30 -10.00
CA SER A 253 11.63 -16.78 -10.29
C SER A 253 10.59 -16.52 -9.17
N ASN A 254 10.93 -15.76 -8.11
CA ASN A 254 10.00 -15.28 -7.08
C ASN A 254 10.31 -13.88 -6.53
N PHE A 255 11.55 -13.36 -6.54
CA PHE A 255 11.85 -11.96 -6.17
C PHE A 255 12.11 -11.06 -7.37
N GLU A 256 12.70 -11.58 -8.46
CA GLU A 256 12.62 -10.91 -9.76
C GLU A 256 11.26 -11.20 -10.44
N VAL A 257 10.57 -12.31 -10.12
CA VAL A 257 9.14 -12.48 -10.43
C VAL A 257 8.28 -11.59 -9.54
N LEU A 258 8.42 -11.52 -8.21
CA LEU A 258 7.67 -10.51 -7.43
C LEU A 258 8.02 -9.08 -7.84
N TYR A 259 9.26 -8.78 -8.25
CA TYR A 259 9.59 -7.47 -8.83
C TYR A 259 8.88 -7.26 -10.17
N ASN A 260 8.90 -8.23 -11.10
CA ASN A 260 8.21 -8.12 -12.38
C ASN A 260 6.68 -8.17 -12.25
N GLU A 261 6.13 -8.93 -11.29
CA GLU A 261 4.71 -8.99 -10.93
C GLU A 261 4.28 -7.72 -10.22
N LEU A 262 5.12 -7.10 -9.37
CA LEU A 262 4.85 -5.79 -8.79
C LEU A 262 5.04 -4.66 -9.82
N GLN A 263 5.93 -4.81 -10.81
CA GLN A 263 5.99 -3.90 -11.97
C GLN A 263 4.78 -4.09 -12.90
N ILE A 264 4.30 -5.32 -13.10
CA ILE A 264 3.07 -5.63 -13.84
C ILE A 264 1.85 -5.14 -13.06
N GLU A 265 1.76 -5.34 -11.75
CA GLU A 265 0.68 -4.85 -10.90
C GLU A 265 0.70 -3.32 -10.82
N VAL A 266 1.87 -2.67 -10.74
CA VAL A 266 1.99 -1.22 -10.87
C VAL A 266 1.61 -0.75 -12.28
N ALA A 267 1.96 -1.48 -13.33
CA ALA A 267 1.56 -1.16 -14.71
C ALA A 267 0.06 -1.38 -14.93
N ASP A 268 -0.54 -2.40 -14.35
CA ASP A 268 -1.97 -2.71 -14.44
C ASP A 268 -2.80 -1.82 -13.52
N ILE A 269 -2.27 -1.40 -12.36
CA ILE A 269 -2.82 -0.29 -11.57
C ILE A 269 -2.68 1.03 -12.34
N HIS A 270 -1.62 1.24 -13.12
CA HIS A 270 -1.48 2.44 -13.96
C HIS A 270 -2.44 2.42 -15.16
N ASN A 271 -2.60 1.26 -15.81
CA ASN A 271 -3.56 1.01 -16.88
C ASN A 271 -5.00 1.16 -16.35
N LEU A 272 -5.30 0.58 -15.19
CA LEU A 272 -6.61 0.68 -14.53
C LEU A 272 -6.89 2.10 -14.04
N ASN A 273 -5.92 2.84 -13.51
CA ASN A 273 -6.10 4.26 -13.21
C ASN A 273 -6.29 5.09 -14.49
N THR A 274 -5.64 4.72 -15.60
CA THR A 274 -5.82 5.38 -16.91
C THR A 274 -7.19 5.07 -17.50
N ASP A 275 -7.67 3.83 -17.39
CA ASP A 275 -9.00 3.41 -17.85
C ASP A 275 -10.10 3.98 -16.95
N LEU A 276 -9.92 3.96 -15.63
CA LEU A 276 -10.80 4.68 -14.67
C LEU A 276 -10.78 6.18 -14.91
N GLN A 277 -9.65 6.80 -15.28
CA GLN A 277 -9.62 8.20 -15.68
C GLN A 277 -10.38 8.42 -17.00
N GLN A 278 -10.23 7.54 -17.99
CA GLN A 278 -11.03 7.61 -19.24
C GLN A 278 -12.52 7.37 -19.00
N GLN A 279 -12.89 6.52 -18.04
CA GLN A 279 -14.27 6.34 -17.58
C GLN A 279 -14.77 7.59 -16.84
N ILE A 280 -13.96 8.20 -15.96
CA ILE A 280 -14.28 9.46 -15.28
C ILE A 280 -14.44 10.61 -16.29
N ASP A 281 -13.58 10.68 -17.30
CA ASP A 281 -13.64 11.68 -18.38
C ASP A 281 -14.87 11.44 -19.26
N SER A 282 -15.20 10.19 -19.58
CA SER A 282 -16.40 9.81 -20.33
C SER A 282 -17.69 10.11 -19.54
N ILE A 283 -17.73 9.79 -18.25
CA ILE A 283 -18.83 10.12 -17.33
C ILE A 283 -18.91 11.64 -17.09
N THR A 284 -17.78 12.36 -17.17
CA THR A 284 -17.73 13.83 -17.12
C THR A 284 -18.34 14.43 -18.38
N ILE A 285 -18.04 13.89 -19.56
CA ILE A 285 -18.65 14.28 -20.83
C ILE A 285 -20.15 13.92 -20.85
N GLU A 286 -20.53 12.73 -20.41
CA GLU A 286 -21.94 12.30 -20.32
C GLU A 286 -22.71 13.18 -19.31
N ARG A 287 -22.12 13.48 -18.14
CA ARG A 287 -22.68 14.44 -17.19
C ARG A 287 -22.89 15.79 -17.84
N ASP A 288 -21.91 16.33 -18.56
CA ASP A 288 -21.99 17.67 -19.14
C ASP A 288 -22.95 17.74 -20.34
N ASP A 289 -23.10 16.65 -21.11
CA ASP A 289 -24.15 16.53 -22.12
C ASP A 289 -25.53 16.40 -21.47
N LEU A 290 -25.69 15.58 -20.41
CA LEU A 290 -26.94 15.52 -19.63
C LEU A 290 -27.26 16.87 -18.96
N GLN A 291 -26.26 17.63 -18.50
CA GLN A 291 -26.41 18.98 -17.96
C GLN A 291 -26.88 19.96 -19.05
N LEU A 292 -26.37 19.81 -20.28
CA LEU A 292 -26.80 20.56 -21.46
C LEU A 292 -28.24 20.19 -21.84
N GLN A 293 -28.57 18.90 -21.92
CA GLN A 293 -29.92 18.40 -22.18
C GLN A 293 -30.92 18.90 -21.13
N ILE A 294 -30.59 18.82 -19.83
CA ILE A 294 -31.41 19.37 -18.73
C ILE A 294 -31.62 20.88 -18.90
N SER A 295 -30.59 21.62 -19.32
CA SER A 295 -30.69 23.07 -19.60
C SER A 295 -31.60 23.36 -20.79
N THR A 296 -31.48 22.58 -21.87
CA THR A 296 -32.32 22.67 -23.07
C THR A 296 -33.78 22.31 -22.78
N ILE A 297 -34.03 21.21 -22.06
CA ILE A 297 -35.37 20.78 -21.62
C ILE A 297 -35.99 21.81 -20.66
N SER A 298 -35.17 22.49 -19.84
CA SER A 298 -35.65 23.57 -18.98
C SER A 298 -36.10 24.79 -19.79
N LEU A 299 -35.34 25.21 -20.81
CA LEU A 299 -35.73 26.27 -21.74
C LEU A 299 -36.96 25.89 -22.58
N GLU A 300 -37.05 24.63 -23.05
CA GLU A 300 -38.21 24.12 -23.78
C GLU A 300 -39.45 24.09 -22.89
N LYS A 301 -39.32 23.68 -21.62
CA LYS A 301 -40.38 23.74 -20.62
C LYS A 301 -40.82 25.18 -20.33
N GLU A 302 -39.91 26.14 -20.23
CA GLU A 302 -40.25 27.56 -20.06
C GLU A 302 -41.00 28.12 -21.28
N ASN A 303 -40.56 27.75 -22.49
CA ASN A 303 -41.25 28.09 -23.74
C ASN A 303 -42.65 27.46 -23.82
N LEU A 304 -42.80 26.19 -23.47
CA LEU A 304 -44.10 25.51 -23.41
C LEU A 304 -45.02 26.10 -22.33
N LEU A 305 -44.48 26.52 -21.18
CA LEU A 305 -45.24 27.25 -20.16
C LEU A 305 -45.69 28.63 -20.64
N ALA A 306 -44.86 29.34 -21.41
CA ALA A 306 -45.24 30.59 -22.06
C ALA A 306 -46.37 30.37 -23.09
N GLN A 307 -46.24 29.38 -23.98
CA GLN A 307 -47.29 29.01 -24.95
C GLN A 307 -48.60 28.59 -24.27
N VAL A 308 -48.54 27.81 -23.18
CA VAL A 308 -49.73 27.45 -22.39
C VAL A 308 -50.35 28.68 -21.71
N SER A 309 -49.55 29.66 -21.29
CA SER A 309 -50.05 30.94 -20.77
C SER A 309 -50.73 31.77 -21.87
N GLU A 310 -50.15 31.85 -23.06
CA GLU A 310 -50.72 32.55 -24.22
C GLU A 310 -52.05 31.90 -24.65
N ILE A 311 -52.08 30.58 -24.81
CA ILE A 311 -53.28 29.78 -25.13
C ILE A 311 -54.33 29.92 -24.02
N SER A 312 -53.93 30.03 -22.75
CA SER A 312 -54.86 30.35 -21.67
C SER A 312 -55.48 31.73 -21.86
N THR A 313 -54.71 32.77 -22.20
CA THR A 313 -55.27 34.10 -22.46
C THR A 313 -56.09 34.16 -23.74
N GLU A 314 -55.78 33.37 -24.77
CA GLU A 314 -56.60 33.26 -25.98
C GLU A 314 -57.94 32.57 -25.67
N ARG A 315 -57.93 31.45 -24.92
CA ARG A 315 -59.16 30.83 -24.40
C ARG A 315 -60.00 31.83 -23.63
N ASP A 316 -59.40 32.58 -22.71
CA ASP A 316 -60.16 33.51 -21.85
C ASP A 316 -60.76 34.68 -22.66
N ASN A 317 -60.03 35.19 -23.67
CA ASN A 317 -60.55 36.15 -24.64
C ASN A 317 -61.70 35.57 -25.49
N LEU A 318 -61.55 34.34 -26.01
CA LEU A 318 -62.60 33.66 -26.79
C LEU A 318 -63.84 33.37 -25.91
N GLN A 319 -63.65 33.04 -24.64
CA GLN A 319 -64.71 32.78 -23.69
C GLN A 319 -65.46 34.07 -23.30
N GLN A 320 -64.76 35.22 -23.25
CA GLN A 320 -65.41 36.53 -23.17
C GLN A 320 -66.19 36.86 -24.45
N GLN A 321 -65.62 36.63 -25.64
CA GLN A 321 -66.35 36.85 -26.91
C GLN A 321 -67.62 36.00 -27.01
N VAL A 322 -67.59 34.74 -26.55
CA VAL A 322 -68.78 33.87 -26.48
C VAL A 322 -69.82 34.42 -25.50
N ALA A 323 -69.41 34.98 -24.35
CA ALA A 323 -70.32 35.65 -23.42
C ALA A 323 -70.94 36.92 -24.04
N ASP A 324 -70.14 37.76 -24.69
CA ASP A 324 -70.60 38.98 -25.36
C ASP A 324 -71.57 38.67 -26.51
N ILE A 325 -71.30 37.65 -27.31
CA ILE A 325 -72.20 37.15 -28.37
C ILE A 325 -73.49 36.60 -27.76
N SER A 326 -73.43 35.91 -26.62
CA SER A 326 -74.64 35.42 -25.94
C SER A 326 -75.52 36.56 -25.44
N ILE A 327 -74.92 37.65 -24.92
CA ILE A 327 -75.64 38.86 -24.50
C ILE A 327 -76.22 39.60 -25.71
N GLN A 328 -75.49 39.69 -26.83
CA GLN A 328 -76.00 40.26 -28.08
C GLN A 328 -77.20 39.45 -28.62
N LYS A 329 -77.13 38.12 -28.56
CA LYS A 329 -78.23 37.22 -28.93
C LYS A 329 -79.47 37.46 -28.06
N GLU A 330 -79.31 37.52 -26.73
CA GLU A 330 -80.42 37.75 -25.81
C GLU A 330 -81.09 39.12 -26.04
N ASN A 331 -80.30 40.17 -26.28
CA ASN A 331 -80.82 41.50 -26.63
C ASN A 331 -81.57 41.50 -27.98
N LEU A 332 -81.06 40.79 -29.00
CA LEU A 332 -81.76 40.61 -30.27
C LEU A 332 -83.06 39.80 -30.13
N GLU A 333 -83.09 38.79 -29.25
CA GLU A 333 -84.31 38.03 -28.94
C GLU A 333 -85.35 38.92 -28.25
N GLN A 334 -84.96 39.74 -27.26
CA GLN A 334 -85.84 40.73 -26.62
C GLN A 334 -86.36 41.80 -27.61
N GLN A 335 -85.52 42.28 -28.54
CA GLN A 335 -85.96 43.17 -29.61
C GLN A 335 -86.99 42.51 -30.52
N ASN A 336 -86.80 41.23 -30.85
CA ASN A 336 -87.73 40.48 -31.70
C ASN A 336 -89.09 40.27 -31.01
N GLU A 337 -89.10 39.98 -29.70
CA GLU A 337 -90.33 39.95 -28.90
C GLU A 337 -91.04 41.32 -28.88
N SER A 338 -90.30 42.41 -28.74
CA SER A 338 -90.85 43.77 -28.82
C SER A 338 -91.47 44.07 -30.19
N PHE A 339 -90.81 43.69 -31.29
CA PHE A 339 -91.38 43.84 -32.64
C PHE A 339 -92.64 42.99 -32.84
N LEU A 340 -92.67 41.76 -32.34
CA LEU A 340 -93.87 40.90 -32.38
C LEU A 340 -95.05 41.51 -31.58
N ALA A 341 -94.78 42.09 -30.41
CA ALA A 341 -95.79 42.82 -29.64
C ALA A 341 -96.33 44.04 -30.42
N ASN A 342 -95.45 44.88 -30.98
CA ASN A 342 -95.84 46.03 -31.80
C ASN A 342 -96.68 45.63 -33.03
N ILE A 343 -96.36 44.51 -33.69
CA ILE A 343 -97.15 43.96 -34.80
C ILE A 343 -98.55 43.55 -34.33
N SER A 344 -98.68 42.91 -33.17
CA SER A 344 -99.97 42.50 -32.58
C SER A 344 -100.86 43.71 -32.22
N GLU A 345 -100.28 44.78 -31.68
CA GLU A 345 -101.00 46.02 -31.41
C GLU A 345 -101.46 46.70 -32.71
N LEU A 346 -100.59 46.78 -33.73
CA LEU A 346 -100.94 47.33 -35.05
C LEU A 346 -102.05 46.53 -35.75
N GLN A 347 -102.01 45.19 -35.70
CA GLN A 347 -103.08 44.34 -36.21
C GLN A 347 -104.42 44.61 -35.49
N THR A 348 -104.37 44.80 -34.16
CA THR A 348 -105.54 45.14 -33.35
C THR A 348 -106.10 46.53 -33.68
N ALA A 349 -105.23 47.52 -33.95
CA ALA A 349 -105.62 48.86 -34.36
C ALA A 349 -106.26 48.87 -35.76
N VAL A 350 -105.66 48.20 -36.75
CA VAL A 350 -106.20 48.06 -38.11
C VAL A 350 -107.57 47.38 -38.10
N GLN A 351 -107.77 46.38 -37.25
CA GLN A 351 -109.06 45.70 -37.13
C GLN A 351 -110.13 46.59 -36.48
N ARG A 352 -109.79 47.51 -35.56
CA ARG A 352 -110.73 48.52 -35.04
C ARG A 352 -111.13 49.54 -36.11
N GLU A 353 -110.15 50.11 -36.81
CA GLU A 353 -110.37 51.03 -37.95
C GLU A 353 -111.35 50.42 -38.97
N LYS A 354 -111.12 49.16 -39.35
CA LYS A 354 -111.93 48.44 -40.34
C LYS A 354 -113.39 48.23 -39.93
N GLU A 355 -113.69 48.06 -38.64
CA GLU A 355 -115.09 48.02 -38.17
C GLU A 355 -115.71 49.42 -38.09
N LEU A 356 -114.92 50.45 -37.76
CA LEU A 356 -115.36 51.85 -37.78
C LEU A 356 -115.72 52.32 -39.20
N THR A 357 -114.95 51.93 -40.22
CA THR A 357 -115.26 52.26 -41.63
C THR A 357 -116.57 51.61 -42.10
N LYS A 358 -116.88 50.38 -41.66
CA LYS A 358 -118.17 49.74 -41.97
C LYS A 358 -119.33 50.53 -41.36
N ALA A 359 -119.19 50.97 -40.11
CA ALA A 359 -120.25 51.69 -39.41
C ALA A 359 -120.60 53.01 -40.11
N THR A 360 -119.60 53.83 -40.44
CA THR A 360 -119.82 55.11 -41.15
C THR A 360 -120.36 54.92 -42.56
N GLN A 361 -119.94 53.86 -43.27
CA GLN A 361 -120.47 53.56 -44.61
C GLN A 361 -121.95 53.10 -44.58
N LEU A 362 -122.39 52.48 -43.48
CA LEU A 362 -123.80 52.11 -43.25
C LEU A 362 -124.66 53.36 -42.93
N GLU A 363 -124.11 54.29 -42.15
CA GLU A 363 -124.73 55.59 -41.88
C GLU A 363 -124.85 56.47 -43.14
N LEU A 364 -123.85 56.40 -44.04
CA LEU A 364 -123.90 57.04 -45.36
C LEU A 364 -125.01 56.48 -46.26
N GLN A 365 -125.28 55.16 -46.22
CA GLN A 365 -126.41 54.57 -46.95
C GLN A 365 -127.76 55.06 -46.40
N ASN A 366 -127.93 55.07 -45.08
CA ASN A 366 -129.18 55.51 -44.44
C ASN A 366 -129.49 56.99 -44.74
N THR A 367 -128.48 57.86 -44.70
CA THR A 367 -128.64 59.29 -45.04
C THR A 367 -128.93 59.51 -46.52
N LYS A 368 -128.35 58.72 -47.44
CA LYS A 368 -128.67 58.80 -48.88
C LYS A 368 -130.14 58.44 -49.18
N ILE A 369 -130.66 57.38 -48.57
CA ILE A 369 -132.08 56.95 -48.74
C ILE A 369 -133.04 58.06 -48.27
N LEU A 370 -132.70 58.78 -47.19
CA LEU A 370 -133.50 59.89 -46.69
C LEU A 370 -133.56 61.07 -47.68
N ILE A 371 -132.45 61.39 -48.35
CA ILE A 371 -132.39 62.44 -49.38
C ILE A 371 -133.29 62.10 -50.57
N GLU A 372 -133.15 60.89 -51.13
CA GLU A 372 -133.97 60.41 -52.26
C GLU A 372 -135.48 60.44 -51.92
N THR A 373 -135.84 60.20 -50.67
CA THR A 373 -137.23 60.30 -50.17
C THR A 373 -137.74 61.74 -50.09
N LEU A 374 -136.88 62.70 -49.75
CA LEU A 374 -137.24 64.13 -49.69
C LEU A 374 -137.38 64.76 -51.09
N GLU A 375 -136.50 64.37 -52.02
CA GLU A 375 -136.53 64.85 -53.41
C GLU A 375 -137.86 64.50 -54.11
N GLN A 376 -138.34 63.26 -53.95
CA GLN A 376 -139.63 62.82 -54.50
C GLN A 376 -140.82 63.65 -53.99
N ASN A 377 -140.80 64.05 -52.72
CA ASN A 377 -141.85 64.90 -52.15
C ASN A 377 -141.79 66.33 -52.71
N ASN A 378 -140.59 66.85 -52.96
CA ASN A 378 -140.40 68.20 -53.53
C ASN A 378 -140.95 68.29 -54.96
N THR A 379 -140.63 67.33 -55.84
CA THR A 379 -141.18 67.28 -57.20
C THR A 379 -142.71 67.23 -57.21
N LYS A 380 -143.31 66.51 -56.24
CA LYS A 380 -144.76 66.36 -56.13
C LYS A 380 -145.46 67.66 -55.69
N LEU A 381 -144.80 68.48 -54.88
CA LEU A 381 -145.28 69.81 -54.49
C LEU A 381 -145.12 70.84 -55.62
N GLN A 382 -144.04 70.77 -56.40
CA GLN A 382 -143.84 71.65 -57.55
C GLN A 382 -144.93 71.43 -58.62
N GLN A 383 -145.28 70.19 -58.92
CA GLN A 383 -146.33 69.86 -59.89
C GLN A 383 -147.72 70.41 -59.49
N GLN A 384 -148.02 70.46 -58.18
CA GLN A 384 -149.25 71.07 -57.67
C GLN A 384 -149.25 72.61 -57.67
N LEU A 385 -148.07 73.24 -57.80
CA LEU A 385 -147.96 74.70 -57.91
C LEU A 385 -148.14 75.17 -59.36
N GLU A 386 -147.68 74.36 -60.32
CA GLU A 386 -147.70 74.70 -61.75
C GLU A 386 -149.14 74.69 -62.31
N GLU A 387 -149.99 73.75 -61.89
CA GLU A 387 -151.44 73.74 -62.20
C GLU A 387 -152.20 74.97 -61.67
N ALA A 388 -151.63 75.71 -60.71
CA ALA A 388 -152.24 76.92 -60.14
C ALA A 388 -151.72 78.24 -60.76
N GLN A 389 -150.68 78.21 -61.59
CA GLN A 389 -150.02 79.42 -62.12
C GLN A 389 -150.39 79.79 -63.57
N ASP A 390 -151.10 78.92 -64.29
CA ASP A 390 -151.64 79.20 -65.64
C ASP A 390 -152.68 80.36 -65.65
N PHE A 391 -153.12 80.83 -64.48
CA PHE A 391 -154.12 81.89 -64.34
C PHE A 391 -153.55 83.32 -64.27
N SER A 392 -152.22 83.53 -64.27
CA SER A 392 -151.66 84.89 -64.15
C SER A 392 -150.29 85.11 -64.80
N ILE A 393 -150.25 85.35 -66.11
CA ILE A 393 -149.13 86.05 -66.79
C ILE A 393 -149.65 87.18 -67.67
N THR A 394 -149.93 88.34 -67.06
CA THR A 394 -150.08 89.62 -67.74
C THR A 394 -149.47 90.75 -66.90
N ASP A 395 -148.32 91.28 -67.31
CA ASP A 395 -147.72 92.47 -66.69
C ASP A 395 -147.84 93.71 -67.60
N HIS A 396 -147.96 93.51 -68.92
CA HIS A 396 -148.44 94.52 -69.89
C HIS A 396 -149.49 93.87 -70.81
N PRO A 397 -150.73 94.40 -70.92
CA PRO A 397 -151.82 93.70 -71.61
C PRO A 397 -151.72 93.70 -73.14
N ASN A 398 -151.01 94.67 -73.73
CA ASN A 398 -151.20 95.06 -75.13
C ASN A 398 -149.98 94.83 -76.06
N LYS A 399 -148.98 94.01 -75.67
CA LYS A 399 -147.80 93.72 -76.52
C LYS A 399 -147.40 92.24 -76.50
N LEU A 400 -147.24 91.66 -77.69
CA LEU A 400 -146.88 90.24 -77.89
C LEU A 400 -145.77 90.10 -78.95
N SER A 401 -144.83 89.17 -78.78
CA SER A 401 -143.82 88.92 -79.84
C SER A 401 -144.49 88.30 -81.07
N ALA A 402 -144.00 88.66 -82.26
CA ALA A 402 -144.49 88.08 -83.51
C ALA A 402 -144.32 86.55 -83.53
N SER A 403 -143.27 86.03 -82.89
CA SER A 403 -143.06 84.60 -82.67
C SER A 403 -144.15 83.97 -81.78
N LYS A 404 -144.59 84.62 -80.68
CA LYS A 404 -145.68 84.10 -79.86
C LYS A 404 -147.03 84.16 -80.58
N VAL A 405 -147.32 85.23 -81.32
CA VAL A 405 -148.56 85.35 -82.12
C VAL A 405 -148.60 84.26 -83.20
N TYR A 406 -147.51 84.12 -83.96
CA TYR A 406 -147.41 83.12 -85.02
C TYR A 406 -147.45 81.69 -84.44
N SER A 407 -146.69 81.38 -83.39
CA SER A 407 -146.71 80.06 -82.75
C SER A 407 -148.03 79.73 -82.05
N SER A 408 -148.78 80.70 -81.53
CA SER A 408 -150.14 80.43 -81.01
C SER A 408 -151.06 80.02 -82.14
N ILE A 409 -151.12 80.81 -83.22
CA ILE A 409 -151.93 80.50 -84.41
C ILE A 409 -151.53 79.14 -84.99
N VAL A 410 -150.24 78.86 -85.13
CA VAL A 410 -149.72 77.55 -85.57
C VAL A 410 -150.13 76.42 -84.63
N ASN A 411 -149.99 76.59 -83.31
CA ASN A 411 -150.34 75.55 -82.34
C ASN A 411 -151.84 75.29 -82.32
N ASP A 412 -152.69 76.30 -82.46
CA ASP A 412 -154.14 76.12 -82.51
C ASP A 412 -154.58 75.51 -83.85
N VAL A 413 -153.87 75.78 -84.94
CA VAL A 413 -154.01 75.05 -86.22
C VAL A 413 -153.55 73.59 -86.09
N ILE A 414 -152.44 73.30 -85.40
CA ILE A 414 -151.95 71.93 -85.17
C ILE A 414 -152.92 71.15 -84.26
N LYS A 415 -153.46 71.78 -83.20
CA LYS A 415 -154.50 71.17 -82.35
C LYS A 415 -155.73 70.84 -83.20
N ALA A 416 -156.22 71.79 -83.99
CA ALA A 416 -157.39 71.56 -84.83
C ALA A 416 -157.14 70.50 -85.91
N ASP A 417 -155.95 70.43 -86.53
CA ASP A 417 -155.62 69.36 -87.49
C ASP A 417 -155.49 67.98 -86.80
N ALA A 418 -154.99 67.94 -85.55
CA ALA A 418 -154.94 66.73 -84.73
C ALA A 418 -156.32 66.26 -84.26
N GLU A 419 -157.24 67.17 -83.90
CA GLU A 419 -158.64 66.86 -83.62
C GLU A 419 -159.38 66.39 -84.89
N LEU A 420 -159.02 66.94 -86.05
CA LEU A 420 -159.55 66.54 -87.35
C LEU A 420 -158.93 65.24 -87.93
N ALA A 421 -157.87 64.69 -87.32
CA ALA A 421 -157.18 63.49 -87.81
C ALA A 421 -158.07 62.23 -87.90
N ASN A 422 -159.21 62.22 -87.22
CA ASN A 422 -160.25 61.16 -87.29
C ASN A 422 -161.56 61.65 -87.97
N SER A 423 -161.53 62.75 -88.71
CA SER A 423 -162.72 63.38 -89.30
C SER A 423 -162.72 63.35 -90.84
N ASN A 424 -163.90 63.58 -91.44
CA ASN A 424 -164.06 63.70 -92.90
C ASN A 424 -163.60 65.05 -93.47
N TYR A 425 -163.19 65.99 -92.62
CA TYR A 425 -162.70 67.32 -92.99
C TYR A 425 -161.23 67.46 -92.57
N LYS A 426 -160.46 68.23 -93.35
CA LYS A 426 -159.07 68.61 -93.04
C LYS A 426 -158.90 70.12 -93.15
N LEU A 427 -157.89 70.68 -92.50
CA LEU A 427 -157.49 72.06 -92.75
C LEU A 427 -156.68 72.17 -94.04
N SER A 428 -156.86 73.28 -94.77
CA SER A 428 -156.10 73.59 -95.99
C SER A 428 -156.23 75.10 -96.27
N ASN A 429 -155.11 75.78 -96.44
CA ASN A 429 -155.01 77.20 -96.81
C ASN A 429 -155.76 78.14 -95.84
N ILE A 430 -155.19 78.34 -94.65
CA ILE A 430 -155.67 79.30 -93.64
C ILE A 430 -154.87 80.59 -93.80
N SER A 431 -155.54 81.74 -93.92
CA SER A 431 -154.88 83.04 -93.98
C SER A 431 -155.64 84.07 -93.12
N VAL A 432 -154.88 84.90 -92.40
CA VAL A 432 -155.39 85.82 -91.35
C VAL A 432 -154.76 87.20 -91.56
N ASN A 433 -155.52 88.27 -91.32
CA ASN A 433 -155.07 89.65 -91.52
C ASN A 433 -155.17 90.46 -90.21
N LEU A 434 -154.13 91.24 -89.86
CA LEU A 434 -153.98 91.86 -88.53
C LEU A 434 -153.46 93.31 -88.63
N LYS A 435 -154.03 94.20 -87.81
CA LYS A 435 -153.53 95.58 -87.59
C LYS A 435 -152.82 95.69 -86.25
N THR A 436 -151.57 96.15 -86.26
CA THR A 436 -150.71 96.24 -85.06
C THR A 436 -149.77 97.46 -85.16
N THR A 437 -149.18 97.90 -84.04
CA THR A 437 -147.90 98.62 -84.11
C THR A 437 -146.76 97.60 -84.20
N VAL A 438 -145.77 97.87 -85.06
CA VAL A 438 -144.67 96.92 -85.32
C VAL A 438 -143.38 97.48 -84.76
N GLU A 439 -142.87 96.84 -83.71
CA GLU A 439 -141.70 97.27 -82.97
C GLU A 439 -140.59 96.21 -83.07
N LYS A 440 -139.32 96.61 -83.11
CA LYS A 440 -138.20 95.67 -83.17
C LYS A 440 -137.58 95.52 -81.79
N GLY A 441 -137.96 94.46 -81.09
CA GLY A 441 -137.43 94.08 -79.78
C GLY A 441 -136.09 93.34 -79.86
N PRO A 442 -135.50 93.00 -78.69
CA PRO A 442 -134.19 92.37 -78.60
C PRO A 442 -134.11 90.99 -79.29
N GLU A 443 -135.21 90.24 -79.35
CA GLU A 443 -135.30 88.92 -79.98
C GLU A 443 -136.14 88.90 -81.26
N GLY A 444 -136.39 90.07 -81.88
CA GLY A 444 -137.09 90.19 -83.16
C GLY A 444 -138.34 91.05 -83.12
N THR A 445 -139.25 90.84 -84.07
CA THR A 445 -140.45 91.65 -84.26
C THR A 445 -141.46 91.44 -83.13
N ILE A 446 -142.04 92.53 -82.63
CA ILE A 446 -143.08 92.59 -81.60
C ILE A 446 -144.29 93.33 -82.19
N PHE A 447 -145.49 92.84 -81.89
CA PHE A 447 -146.76 93.43 -82.27
C PHE A 447 -147.42 94.06 -81.04
N GLY A 448 -147.66 95.37 -81.10
CA GLY A 448 -148.52 96.08 -80.17
C GLY A 448 -149.97 96.06 -80.67
N LEU A 449 -150.88 95.58 -79.82
CA LEU A 449 -152.31 95.57 -80.05
C LEU A 449 -152.90 96.80 -79.36
N LEU A 450 -153.10 97.88 -80.11
CA LEU A 450 -153.64 99.14 -79.58
C LEU A 450 -155.12 98.99 -79.19
N ASP A 451 -155.44 99.34 -77.95
CA ASP A 451 -156.82 99.62 -77.57
C ASP A 451 -157.29 101.01 -78.03
N TYR A 452 -158.60 101.21 -78.00
CA TYR A 452 -159.30 102.37 -78.57
C TYR A 452 -159.10 103.68 -77.77
N GLU A 453 -158.67 103.61 -76.51
CA GLU A 453 -158.34 104.79 -75.70
C GLU A 453 -156.87 105.19 -75.95
N SER A 454 -155.96 104.21 -75.87
CA SER A 454 -154.52 104.35 -76.09
C SER A 454 -154.16 104.91 -77.47
N ALA A 455 -154.99 104.65 -78.49
CA ALA A 455 -154.74 105.08 -79.87
C ALA A 455 -154.71 106.61 -80.09
N LYS A 456 -155.14 107.43 -79.12
CA LYS A 456 -155.20 108.90 -79.27
C LYS A 456 -153.83 109.60 -79.26
N ASP A 457 -152.86 109.05 -78.52
CA ASP A 457 -151.52 109.63 -78.37
C ASP A 457 -150.45 108.95 -79.26
N VAL A 458 -150.86 107.99 -80.10
CA VAL A 458 -149.97 107.26 -81.01
C VAL A 458 -149.98 107.89 -82.40
N ASN A 459 -148.82 108.40 -82.83
CA ASN A 459 -148.64 109.01 -84.14
C ASN A 459 -148.97 108.01 -85.27
N SER A 460 -149.88 108.38 -86.19
CA SER A 460 -150.49 107.47 -87.17
C SER A 460 -149.51 106.82 -88.16
N ALA A 461 -148.27 107.32 -88.24
CA ALA A 461 -147.19 106.71 -89.00
C ALA A 461 -146.62 105.38 -88.41
N ALA A 462 -147.08 104.97 -87.21
CA ALA A 462 -146.53 103.82 -86.48
C ALA A 462 -147.35 102.51 -86.57
N ILE A 463 -148.43 102.48 -87.37
CA ILE A 463 -149.37 101.33 -87.47
C ILE A 463 -149.15 100.58 -88.80
N SER A 464 -149.31 99.25 -88.81
CA SER A 464 -149.12 98.40 -90.00
C SER A 464 -150.16 97.29 -90.13
N ASP A 465 -150.37 96.82 -91.37
CA ASP A 465 -151.21 95.70 -91.79
C ASP A 465 -150.35 94.45 -92.13
N ILE A 466 -150.76 93.22 -91.73
CA ILE A 466 -149.92 91.98 -91.79
C ILE A 466 -150.75 90.71 -92.16
N THR A 467 -150.16 89.70 -92.87
CA THR A 467 -150.81 88.43 -93.38
C THR A 467 -149.88 87.15 -93.31
N LEU A 468 -150.35 85.88 -93.12
CA LEU A 468 -149.55 84.65 -92.65
C LEU A 468 -149.88 83.18 -93.23
N ASP A 469 -148.90 82.17 -93.29
CA ASP A 469 -148.89 80.66 -93.71
C ASP A 469 -147.66 79.71 -93.21
N ILE A 470 -147.62 78.28 -93.14
CA ILE A 470 -146.84 77.29 -92.18
C ILE A 470 -146.28 75.80 -92.65
N VAL A 471 -145.21 75.04 -92.08
CA VAL A 471 -144.78 73.50 -92.24
C VAL A 471 -143.57 72.74 -91.36
N PRO A 472 -143.30 71.33 -91.30
CA PRO A 472 -142.33 70.46 -90.40
C PRO A 472 -141.43 69.13 -90.89
N SER A 473 -140.55 68.35 -90.07
CA SER A 473 -139.73 67.01 -90.40
C SER A 473 -138.87 66.11 -89.28
N GLN A 474 -138.16 64.89 -89.52
CA GLN A 474 -137.43 63.86 -88.56
C GLN A 474 -136.28 62.74 -89.03
N ASN A 475 -135.44 61.94 -88.19
CA ASN A 475 -134.44 60.73 -88.53
C ASN A 475 -133.66 59.73 -87.44
N THR A 476 -132.68 58.73 -87.74
CA THR A 476 -132.05 57.55 -86.86
C THR A 476 -130.52 56.92 -86.96
N VAL A 477 -130.02 55.72 -86.36
CA VAL A 477 -128.54 55.22 -85.97
C VAL A 477 -128.08 53.60 -85.85
N THR A 478 -126.77 53.10 -85.63
CA THR A 478 -126.15 51.62 -85.59
C THR A 478 -124.77 51.16 -84.76
N ILE A 479 -124.12 49.89 -84.82
CA ILE A 479 -122.97 49.17 -83.96
C ILE A 479 -121.95 48.04 -84.64
N GLU A 480 -120.95 47.10 -84.22
CA GLU A 480 -120.16 46.38 -83.04
C GLU A 480 -118.88 45.33 -83.37
N LYS A 481 -117.96 44.71 -82.46
CA LYS A 481 -116.86 43.55 -82.65
C LYS A 481 -115.98 42.84 -81.44
N ASP A 482 -114.98 41.85 -81.64
CA ASP A 482 -114.23 40.77 -80.73
C ASP A 482 -112.66 40.22 -80.91
N GLU A 483 -112.00 39.28 -80.07
CA GLU A 483 -110.47 38.80 -79.95
C GLU A 483 -109.93 37.26 -79.50
N MET A 484 -108.62 36.91 -79.07
CA MET A 484 -107.81 35.53 -79.05
C MET A 484 -106.91 34.92 -77.80
N PRO A 485 -106.24 33.66 -77.80
CA PRO A 485 -105.48 32.94 -76.65
C PRO A 485 -103.92 32.98 -76.31
N ASN A 486 -103.51 32.48 -75.10
CA ASN A 486 -102.15 32.38 -74.46
C ASN A 486 -101.74 30.95 -74.00
N VAL A 487 -100.44 30.57 -74.07
CA VAL A 487 -99.88 29.24 -73.70
C VAL A 487 -98.54 29.24 -72.92
N LEU A 488 -98.11 30.37 -72.34
CA LEU A 488 -96.88 30.45 -71.53
C LEU A 488 -97.00 29.73 -70.17
N GLY A 489 -95.88 29.24 -69.61
CA GLY A 489 -95.80 28.54 -68.32
C GLY A 489 -96.28 27.08 -68.35
N LEU A 490 -96.66 26.56 -69.51
CA LEU A 490 -97.20 25.22 -69.68
C LEU A 490 -96.12 24.24 -70.16
N THR A 491 -96.20 22.97 -69.75
CA THR A 491 -95.34 21.91 -70.32
C THR A 491 -95.76 21.57 -71.75
N GLU A 492 -94.86 21.00 -72.56
CA GLU A 492 -95.12 20.78 -74.00
C GLU A 492 -96.43 20.03 -74.27
N THR A 493 -96.70 18.96 -73.51
CA THR A 493 -97.94 18.18 -73.59
C THR A 493 -99.21 19.01 -73.33
N ALA A 494 -99.13 20.01 -72.44
CA ALA A 494 -100.24 20.91 -72.15
C ALA A 494 -100.40 21.97 -73.24
N VAL A 495 -99.31 22.60 -73.69
CA VAL A 495 -99.30 23.56 -74.80
C VAL A 495 -99.92 22.93 -76.06
N ARG A 496 -99.47 21.72 -76.42
CA ARG A 496 -99.92 20.98 -77.61
C ARG A 496 -101.44 20.75 -77.58
N LYS A 497 -102.02 20.49 -76.40
CA LYS A 497 -103.45 20.30 -76.20
C LYS A 497 -104.26 21.60 -76.29
N VAL A 498 -103.75 22.71 -75.76
CA VAL A 498 -104.41 24.02 -75.85
C VAL A 498 -104.46 24.48 -77.31
N LEU A 499 -103.33 24.50 -78.01
CA LEU A 499 -103.27 24.96 -79.41
C LEU A 499 -104.18 24.14 -80.33
N GLN A 500 -104.20 22.81 -80.17
CA GLN A 500 -105.09 21.92 -80.93
C GLN A 500 -106.58 22.21 -80.73
N THR A 501 -106.97 22.83 -79.60
CA THR A 501 -108.37 23.22 -79.33
C THR A 501 -108.80 24.46 -80.14
N TYR A 502 -107.84 25.30 -80.54
CA TYR A 502 -108.04 26.47 -81.42
C TYR A 502 -107.69 26.18 -82.89
N GLY A 503 -107.53 24.90 -83.26
CA GLY A 503 -107.11 24.49 -84.60
C GLY A 503 -105.64 24.79 -84.95
N LEU A 504 -104.83 25.24 -83.98
CA LEU A 504 -103.45 25.66 -84.16
C LEU A 504 -102.46 24.49 -83.97
N ARG A 505 -101.31 24.56 -84.64
CA ARG A 505 -100.27 23.51 -84.62
C ARG A 505 -99.06 23.96 -83.78
N LEU A 506 -98.49 23.06 -82.98
CA LEU A 506 -97.32 23.35 -82.15
C LEU A 506 -95.99 22.98 -82.84
N ASP A 507 -95.13 23.98 -83.04
CA ASP A 507 -93.69 23.81 -83.21
C ASP A 507 -92.97 24.06 -81.86
N ALA A 508 -92.11 23.13 -81.44
CA ALA A 508 -91.57 23.06 -80.08
C ALA A 508 -90.04 23.07 -80.08
N VAL A 509 -89.45 24.12 -79.49
CA VAL A 509 -88.00 24.32 -79.42
C VAL A 509 -87.54 24.31 -77.97
N TYR A 510 -86.43 23.62 -77.67
CA TYR A 510 -85.87 23.53 -76.33
C TYR A 510 -84.60 24.37 -76.19
N HIS A 511 -84.53 25.20 -75.14
CA HIS A 511 -83.38 26.05 -74.85
C HIS A 511 -82.81 25.73 -73.47
N ALA A 512 -81.51 25.41 -73.41
CA ALA A 512 -80.82 25.13 -72.15
C ALA A 512 -80.43 26.46 -71.47
N THR A 513 -80.83 26.67 -70.22
CA THR A 513 -80.77 27.98 -69.55
C THR A 513 -80.18 27.90 -68.14
N LYS A 514 -79.64 29.03 -67.66
CA LYS A 514 -79.23 29.26 -66.26
C LYS A 514 -80.16 30.23 -65.53
N ASP A 515 -81.28 30.59 -66.14
CA ASP A 515 -82.27 31.49 -65.55
C ASP A 515 -83.13 30.72 -64.54
N GLU A 516 -82.86 30.92 -63.25
CA GLU A 516 -83.54 30.26 -62.13
C GLU A 516 -85.06 30.54 -62.08
N ASN A 517 -85.54 31.55 -62.81
CA ASN A 517 -86.97 31.86 -62.94
C ASN A 517 -87.71 30.94 -63.93
N LEU A 518 -87.00 30.14 -64.73
CA LEU A 518 -87.58 29.32 -65.79
C LEU A 518 -87.61 27.83 -65.41
N VAL A 519 -88.81 27.36 -65.00
CA VAL A 519 -89.03 25.97 -64.60
C VAL A 519 -88.73 25.02 -65.76
N GLU A 520 -87.85 24.05 -65.52
CA GLU A 520 -87.43 23.07 -66.51
C GLU A 520 -88.61 22.30 -67.13
N GLY A 521 -88.64 22.22 -68.46
CA GLY A 521 -89.72 21.60 -69.22
C GLY A 521 -90.97 22.46 -69.46
N GLN A 522 -91.05 23.69 -68.91
CA GLN A 522 -92.14 24.64 -69.17
C GLN A 522 -91.82 25.63 -70.29
N SER A 523 -92.87 26.12 -70.96
CA SER A 523 -92.79 27.16 -71.99
C SER A 523 -92.53 28.54 -71.39
N PHE A 524 -91.62 29.30 -72.00
CA PHE A 524 -91.31 30.67 -71.58
C PHE A 524 -91.39 31.70 -72.72
N LYS A 525 -91.65 31.26 -73.96
CA LYS A 525 -91.92 32.15 -75.09
C LYS A 525 -92.86 31.50 -76.10
N GLN A 526 -93.76 32.27 -76.71
CA GLN A 526 -94.63 31.85 -77.81
C GLN A 526 -94.57 32.88 -78.96
N SER A 527 -94.95 32.46 -80.18
CA SER A 527 -95.23 33.34 -81.31
C SER A 527 -96.24 32.69 -82.25
N PRO A 528 -97.38 33.33 -82.63
CA PRO A 528 -97.79 34.69 -82.29
C PRO A 528 -98.03 34.96 -80.79
N ALA A 529 -98.09 36.25 -80.42
CA ALA A 529 -98.42 36.68 -79.07
C ALA A 529 -99.94 36.58 -78.79
N PRO A 530 -100.38 36.45 -77.53
CA PRO A 530 -101.80 36.42 -77.16
C PRO A 530 -102.56 37.69 -77.61
N GLY A 531 -103.88 37.56 -77.82
CA GLY A 531 -104.77 38.65 -78.26
C GLY A 531 -104.82 38.90 -79.77
N ASN A 532 -103.70 38.78 -80.50
CA ASN A 532 -103.63 39.04 -81.94
C ASN A 532 -104.56 38.13 -82.79
N PRO A 533 -105.29 38.63 -83.80
CA PRO A 533 -106.10 37.76 -84.67
C PRO A 533 -105.24 36.68 -85.35
N VAL A 534 -105.75 35.46 -85.42
CA VAL A 534 -105.10 34.26 -85.98
C VAL A 534 -106.03 33.48 -86.89
N GLU A 535 -105.44 32.70 -87.80
CA GLU A 535 -106.16 31.88 -88.78
C GLU A 535 -106.04 30.39 -88.45
N GLU A 536 -107.07 29.60 -88.79
CA GLU A 536 -107.15 28.17 -88.46
C GLU A 536 -106.05 27.37 -89.17
N GLY A 537 -105.41 26.44 -88.45
CA GLY A 537 -104.31 25.62 -88.96
C GLY A 537 -102.91 26.23 -88.83
N GLN A 538 -102.79 27.50 -88.40
CA GLN A 538 -101.50 28.20 -88.29
C GLN A 538 -100.54 27.51 -87.29
N GLU A 539 -99.25 27.49 -87.63
CA GLU A 539 -98.17 27.00 -86.76
C GLU A 539 -97.72 28.07 -85.76
N VAL A 540 -97.61 27.67 -84.50
CA VAL A 540 -97.24 28.49 -83.35
C VAL A 540 -95.96 27.93 -82.76
N LEU A 541 -94.90 28.74 -82.79
CA LEU A 541 -93.60 28.42 -82.19
C LEU A 541 -93.67 28.65 -80.68
N VAL A 542 -93.32 27.64 -79.89
CA VAL A 542 -93.22 27.74 -78.42
C VAL A 542 -91.86 27.21 -77.94
N ILE A 543 -91.20 27.97 -77.07
CA ILE A 543 -89.86 27.67 -76.56
C ILE A 543 -89.93 27.22 -75.09
N PHE A 544 -89.31 26.08 -74.80
CA PHE A 544 -89.33 25.40 -73.50
C PHE A 544 -87.94 25.41 -72.84
N ALA A 545 -87.90 25.58 -71.51
CA ALA A 545 -86.67 25.58 -70.74
C ALA A 545 -86.12 24.15 -70.54
N LYS A 546 -84.79 24.02 -70.42
CA LYS A 546 -84.09 22.74 -70.25
C LYS A 546 -82.89 22.89 -69.30
N PRO A 547 -82.57 21.87 -68.46
CA PRO A 547 -81.34 21.85 -67.66
C PRO A 547 -80.07 21.94 -68.53
N LEU A 548 -79.01 22.44 -67.90
CA LEU A 548 -77.63 22.34 -68.37
C LEU A 548 -76.92 21.24 -67.56
N ASN A 549 -76.48 20.19 -68.25
CA ASN A 549 -75.68 19.09 -67.69
C ASN A 549 -74.27 19.53 -67.28
#